data_AF-A0A0C9SNI9-F1
#
_entry.id   AF-A0A0C9SNI9-F1
#
_cell.length_a   1.000
_cell.length_b   1.000
_cell.length_c   1.000
_cell.angle_alpha   90.00
_cell.angle_beta   90.00
_cell.angle_gamma   90.00
#
_symmetry.space_group_name_H-M   'P 1'
#
loop_
_entity.id
_entity.type
_entity.pdbx_description
1 polymer ?
#
loop_
_entity_poly.entity_id
_entity_poly.type
_entity_poly.pdbx_seq_one_letter_code
_entity_poly.pdbx_strand_id
1 'polypeptide(L)'
;GMDLPLFLDALFWGHPDCHTTGRDATYRYARTPLLVSDELPGILERWYRPPCTQNKGQRPAGARHVLEEFAVRVTSSLVDKDMEHIAPHFYSDPHDLSKDHLTTFNFMAFASTLSMEAPLLWKIIYRVVCSNTQRQ
;
A
#
# COMPACT_ATOMS: atom_id res chain seq x y z
N GLY A 1 -26.28 -7.85 23.33
CA GLY A 1 -25.82 -8.06 21.94
C GLY A 1 -24.32 -8.14 21.94
N MET A 2 -23.72 -8.87 21.00
CA MET A 2 -22.26 -8.94 20.86
C MET A 2 -21.72 -7.60 20.35
N ASP A 3 -20.62 -7.12 20.92
CA ASP A 3 -19.95 -5.90 20.47
C ASP A 3 -19.23 -6.16 19.13
N LEU A 4 -19.67 -5.48 18.07
CA LEU A 4 -19.24 -5.75 16.70
C LEU A 4 -17.73 -5.51 16.50
N PRO A 5 -17.15 -4.38 16.95
CA PRO A 5 -15.70 -4.19 16.99
C PRO A 5 -14.93 -5.36 17.63
N LEU A 6 -15.31 -5.79 18.83
CA LEU A 6 -14.63 -6.89 19.53
C LEU A 6 -14.78 -8.22 18.77
N PHE A 7 -15.94 -8.45 18.16
CA PHE A 7 -16.16 -9.62 17.33
C PHE A 7 -15.27 -9.63 16.08
N LEU A 8 -15.22 -8.52 15.34
CA LEU A 8 -14.39 -8.40 14.14
C LEU A 8 -12.91 -8.50 14.49
N ASP A 9 -12.47 -7.86 15.57
CA ASP A 9 -11.09 -7.96 16.07
C ASP A 9 -10.72 -9.43 16.37
N ALA A 10 -11.57 -10.14 17.12
CA ALA A 10 -11.37 -11.56 17.39
C ALA A 10 -11.35 -12.44 16.11
N LEU A 11 -12.20 -12.12 15.12
CA LEU A 11 -12.27 -12.84 13.84
C LEU A 11 -11.02 -12.63 12.98
N PHE A 12 -10.45 -11.42 12.98
CA PHE A 12 -9.27 -11.02 12.20
C PHE A 12 -7.99 -10.99 13.06
N TRP A 13 -7.72 -12.07 13.78
CA TRP A 13 -6.46 -12.32 14.51
C TRP A 13 -6.16 -11.42 15.72
N GLY A 14 -7.08 -10.55 16.15
CA GLY A 14 -6.90 -9.67 17.32
C GLY A 14 -6.87 -10.38 18.67
N HIS A 15 -7.42 -11.61 18.74
CA HIS A 15 -7.39 -12.42 19.97
C HIS A 15 -6.59 -13.72 19.79
N PRO A 16 -5.55 -13.99 20.62
CA PRO A 16 -4.71 -15.19 20.52
C PRO A 16 -5.52 -16.48 20.52
N ASP A 17 -6.50 -16.61 21.41
CA ASP A 17 -7.31 -17.83 21.52
C ASP A 17 -8.08 -18.17 20.24
N CYS A 18 -8.36 -17.19 19.37
CA CYS A 18 -9.14 -17.39 18.15
C CYS A 18 -8.32 -17.95 16.98
N HIS A 19 -6.99 -17.98 17.07
CA HIS A 19 -6.12 -18.50 16.01
C HIS A 19 -4.98 -19.42 16.50
N THR A 20 -4.82 -19.59 17.81
CA THR A 20 -3.84 -20.51 18.41
C THR A 20 -4.45 -21.77 19.01
N THR A 21 -5.74 -21.75 19.35
CA THR A 21 -6.44 -22.92 19.89
C THR A 21 -7.13 -23.72 18.77
N GLY A 22 -7.54 -24.96 19.04
CA GLY A 22 -8.25 -25.83 18.10
C GLY A 22 -9.59 -25.31 17.55
N ARG A 23 -10.02 -24.10 17.94
CA ARG A 23 -11.14 -23.35 17.35
C ARG A 23 -10.75 -22.49 16.13
N ASP A 24 -9.46 -22.43 15.78
CA ASP A 24 -8.96 -21.72 14.58
C ASP A 24 -9.69 -22.17 13.30
N ALA A 25 -10.10 -23.44 13.21
CA ALA A 25 -10.82 -23.94 12.04
C ALA A 25 -12.11 -23.15 11.73
N THR A 26 -12.88 -22.76 12.74
CA THR A 26 -14.13 -22.00 12.57
C THR A 26 -13.86 -20.57 12.14
N TYR A 27 -12.94 -19.88 12.81
CA TYR A 27 -12.57 -18.50 12.45
C TYR A 27 -11.92 -18.43 11.07
N ARG A 28 -11.06 -19.40 10.75
CA ARG A 28 -10.48 -19.56 9.41
C ARG A 28 -11.53 -19.80 8.34
N TYR A 29 -12.50 -20.66 8.60
CA TYR A 29 -13.60 -20.91 7.66
C TYR A 29 -14.45 -19.66 7.43
N ALA A 30 -14.69 -18.86 8.47
CA ALA A 30 -15.46 -17.61 8.35
C ALA A 30 -14.68 -16.49 7.65
N ARG A 31 -13.38 -16.32 7.92
CA ARG A 31 -12.56 -15.24 7.33
C ARG A 31 -12.20 -15.50 5.87
N THR A 32 -11.86 -16.75 5.53
CA THR A 32 -11.37 -17.13 4.19
C THR A 32 -12.27 -16.63 3.06
N PRO A 33 -13.59 -16.92 3.04
CA PRO A 33 -14.45 -16.52 1.93
C PRO A 33 -14.48 -15.01 1.77
N LEU A 34 -14.48 -14.23 2.86
CA LEU A 34 -14.42 -12.77 2.76
C LEU A 34 -13.06 -12.29 2.23
N LEU A 35 -11.95 -12.83 2.72
CA LEU A 35 -10.62 -12.35 2.38
C LEU A 35 -10.19 -12.69 0.94
N VAL A 36 -10.80 -13.69 0.32
CA VAL A 36 -10.57 -14.05 -1.10
C VAL A 36 -11.70 -13.59 -2.03
N SER A 37 -12.70 -12.89 -1.49
CA SER A 37 -13.87 -12.44 -2.25
C SER A 37 -13.55 -11.27 -3.17
N ASP A 38 -14.23 -11.22 -4.32
CA ASP A 38 -14.22 -10.06 -5.22
C ASP A 38 -14.96 -8.86 -4.60
N GLU A 39 -15.77 -9.10 -3.58
CA GLU A 39 -16.54 -8.09 -2.85
C GLU A 39 -15.69 -7.27 -1.88
N LEU A 40 -14.61 -7.84 -1.33
CA LEU A 40 -13.79 -7.17 -0.30
C LEU A 40 -13.22 -5.82 -0.77
N PRO A 41 -12.64 -5.67 -1.98
CA PRO A 41 -12.24 -4.36 -2.49
C PRO A 41 -13.38 -3.34 -2.46
N GLY A 42 -14.59 -3.73 -2.87
CA GLY A 42 -15.76 -2.86 -2.84
C GLY A 42 -16.21 -2.52 -1.42
N ILE A 43 -16.04 -3.42 -0.45
CA ILE A 43 -16.30 -3.15 0.97
C ILE A 43 -15.32 -2.08 1.47
N LEU A 44 -14.02 -2.24 1.22
CA LEU A 44 -12.99 -1.28 1.62
C LEU A 44 -13.22 0.09 0.96
N GLU A 45 -13.62 0.13 -0.31
CA GLU A 45 -13.96 1.37 -1.00
C GLU A 45 -15.17 2.06 -0.37
N ARG A 46 -16.20 1.32 0.02
CA ARG A 46 -17.36 1.88 0.75
C ARG A 46 -17.02 2.33 2.15
N TRP A 47 -16.06 1.68 2.84
CA TRP A 47 -15.55 2.17 4.11
C TRP A 47 -14.76 3.48 3.95
N TYR A 48 -13.96 3.58 2.89
CA TYR A 48 -13.20 4.78 2.55
C TYR A 48 -14.11 5.94 2.11
N ARG A 49 -15.12 5.65 1.29
CA ARG A 49 -16.04 6.63 0.72
C ARG A 49 -17.48 6.09 0.74
N PRO A 50 -18.18 6.21 1.89
CA PRO A 50 -19.55 5.74 2.01
C PRO A 50 -20.49 6.35 0.96
N PRO A 51 -21.53 5.63 0.50
CA PRO A 51 -22.53 6.21 -0.39
C PRO A 51 -23.19 7.43 0.27
N CYS A 52 -23.43 8.48 -0.52
CA CYS A 52 -24.17 9.65 -0.07
C CYS A 52 -25.63 9.48 -0.48
N THR A 53 -26.56 9.53 0.47
CA THR A 53 -27.98 9.58 0.13
C THR A 53 -28.29 10.97 -0.43
N GLN A 54 -28.96 11.05 -1.57
CA GLN A 54 -29.12 12.29 -2.33
C GLN A 54 -29.91 13.40 -1.61
N ASN A 55 -30.50 13.12 -0.44
CA ASN A 55 -31.51 14.02 0.11
C ASN A 55 -31.23 14.70 1.46
N LYS A 56 -30.33 14.26 2.35
CA LYS A 56 -30.14 14.97 3.64
C LYS A 56 -28.75 14.72 4.26
N GLY A 57 -27.83 15.68 4.12
CA GLY A 57 -26.68 15.84 5.03
C GLY A 57 -25.28 15.64 4.42
N GLN A 58 -24.26 15.94 5.23
CA GLN A 58 -22.86 15.65 4.93
C GLN A 58 -22.64 14.14 4.82
N ARG A 59 -21.85 13.72 3.82
CA ARG A 59 -21.42 12.33 3.66
C ARG A 59 -20.75 11.82 4.95
N PRO A 60 -21.11 10.62 5.46
CA PRO A 60 -20.40 10.03 6.59
C PRO A 60 -18.90 9.91 6.31
N ALA A 61 -18.08 10.22 7.31
CA ALA A 61 -16.62 10.12 7.18
C ALA A 61 -16.15 8.68 6.91
N GLY A 62 -16.92 7.68 7.35
CA GLY A 62 -16.54 6.27 7.23
C GLY A 62 -15.23 5.98 7.97
N ALA A 63 -14.45 5.03 7.46
CA ALA A 63 -13.11 4.72 7.93
C ALA A 63 -12.02 5.48 7.16
N ARG A 64 -12.38 6.60 6.51
CA ARG A 64 -11.48 7.32 5.59
C ARG A 64 -10.10 7.60 6.19
N HIS A 65 -10.07 8.25 7.35
CA HIS A 65 -8.81 8.65 7.99
C HIS A 65 -7.94 7.44 8.35
N VAL A 66 -8.56 6.41 8.95
CA VAL A 66 -7.87 5.16 9.33
C VAL A 66 -7.30 4.45 8.10
N LEU A 67 -8.05 4.41 6.99
CA LEU A 67 -7.61 3.79 5.75
C LEU A 67 -6.52 4.59 5.03
N GLU A 68 -6.55 5.92 5.09
CA GLU A 68 -5.47 6.78 4.56
C GLU A 68 -4.17 6.55 5.32
N GLU A 69 -4.20 6.56 6.67
CA GLU A 69 -3.02 6.27 7.49
C GLU A 69 -2.49 4.85 7.30
N PHE A 70 -3.39 3.86 7.22
CA PHE A 70 -3.02 2.48 6.93
C PHE A 70 -2.36 2.36 5.56
N ALA A 71 -2.94 2.97 4.52
CA ALA A 71 -2.41 2.94 3.16
C ALA A 71 -1.03 3.60 3.06
N VAL A 72 -0.83 4.73 3.73
CA VAL A 72 0.49 5.38 3.82
C VAL A 72 1.50 4.43 4.45
N ARG A 73 1.19 3.87 5.63
CA ARG A 73 2.10 2.96 6.34
C ARG A 73 2.48 1.73 5.50
N VAL A 74 1.50 1.09 4.85
CA VAL A 74 1.76 -0.10 4.01
C VAL A 74 2.57 0.29 2.78
N THR A 75 2.21 1.38 2.11
CA THR A 75 2.92 1.83 0.89
C THR A 75 4.35 2.24 1.22
N SER A 76 4.58 2.94 2.33
CA SER A 76 5.93 3.28 2.80
C SER A 76 6.79 2.03 3.00
N SER A 77 6.29 1.01 3.69
CA SER A 77 7.05 -0.23 3.88
C SER A 77 7.35 -0.97 2.57
N LEU A 78 6.46 -0.89 1.58
CA LEU A 78 6.72 -1.47 0.25
C LEU A 78 7.76 -0.65 -0.52
N VAL A 79 7.70 0.68 -0.42
CA VAL A 79 8.70 1.57 -1.03
C VAL A 79 10.07 1.40 -0.37
N ASP A 80 10.13 1.19 0.95
CA ASP A 80 11.39 0.93 1.67
C ASP A 80 12.07 -0.33 1.12
N LYS A 81 11.30 -1.40 0.85
CA LYS A 81 11.82 -2.62 0.22
C LYS A 81 12.35 -2.38 -1.19
N ASP A 82 11.61 -1.62 -1.99
CA ASP A 82 12.06 -1.20 -3.32
C ASP A 82 13.38 -0.42 -3.20
N MET A 83 13.44 0.55 -2.28
CA MET A 83 14.62 1.39 -2.02
C MET A 83 15.83 0.59 -1.54
N GLU A 84 15.65 -0.35 -0.61
CA GLU A 84 16.72 -1.25 -0.15
C GLU A 84 17.32 -2.05 -1.30
N HIS A 85 16.47 -2.49 -2.23
CA HIS A 85 16.90 -3.28 -3.38
C HIS A 85 17.71 -2.43 -4.38
N ILE A 86 17.29 -1.20 -4.66
CA ILE A 86 17.96 -0.32 -5.62
C ILE A 86 19.06 0.55 -5.02
N ALA A 87 19.18 0.62 -3.70
CA ALA A 87 20.18 1.43 -3.00
C ALA A 87 21.60 1.27 -3.56
N PRO A 88 22.09 0.05 -3.90
CA PRO A 88 23.41 -0.13 -4.50
C PRO A 88 23.65 0.69 -5.77
N HIS A 89 22.61 0.93 -6.58
CA HIS A 89 22.73 1.71 -7.83
C HIS A 89 22.89 3.21 -7.59
N PHE A 90 22.61 3.71 -6.39
CA PHE A 90 22.79 5.13 -6.03
C PHE A 90 24.18 5.44 -5.48
N TYR A 91 24.98 4.41 -5.20
CA TYR A 91 26.35 4.59 -4.75
C TYR A 91 27.30 4.50 -5.94
N SER A 92 28.15 5.49 -6.09
CA SER A 92 29.33 5.42 -6.96
C SER A 92 30.53 4.96 -6.12
N ASP A 93 31.46 4.22 -6.72
CA ASP A 93 32.75 4.02 -6.08
C ASP A 93 33.41 5.41 -5.86
N PRO A 94 34.05 5.67 -4.71
CA PRO A 94 34.81 6.90 -4.51
C PRO A 94 35.81 7.23 -5.63
N HIS A 95 36.29 6.23 -6.37
CA HIS A 95 37.20 6.37 -7.50
C HIS A 95 36.48 6.69 -8.83
N ASP A 96 35.15 6.51 -8.89
CA ASP A 96 34.31 6.82 -10.06
C ASP A 96 33.91 8.31 -10.13
N LEU A 97 34.35 9.14 -9.18
CA LEU A 97 34.13 10.60 -9.20
C LEU A 97 35.13 11.32 -10.12
N SER A 98 35.42 10.75 -11.29
CA SER A 98 36.19 11.42 -12.33
C SER A 98 35.27 12.27 -13.22
N LYS A 99 35.81 13.33 -13.82
CA LYS A 99 35.07 14.20 -14.74
C LYS A 99 34.44 13.40 -15.90
N ASP A 100 35.13 12.36 -16.37
CA ASP A 100 34.68 11.54 -17.48
C ASP A 100 33.45 10.70 -17.07
N HIS A 101 33.49 10.06 -15.90
CA HIS A 101 32.36 9.27 -15.37
C HIS A 101 31.10 10.08 -15.10
N LEU A 102 31.24 11.35 -14.67
CA LEU A 102 30.10 12.26 -14.49
C LEU A 102 29.42 12.63 -15.82
N THR A 103 30.12 12.50 -16.96
CA THR A 103 29.57 12.77 -18.29
C THR A 103 29.02 11.54 -19.02
N THR A 104 29.36 10.33 -18.56
CA THR A 104 28.89 9.06 -19.15
C THR A 104 27.61 8.51 -18.51
N PHE A 105 27.10 9.14 -17.44
CA PHE A 105 25.90 8.65 -16.76
C PHE A 105 24.67 8.66 -17.70
N ASN A 106 24.07 7.48 -17.89
CA ASN A 106 22.92 7.31 -18.77
C ASN A 106 21.62 7.23 -17.96
N PHE A 107 20.90 8.35 -17.89
CA PHE A 107 19.60 8.45 -17.21
C PHE A 107 18.55 7.48 -17.75
N MET A 108 18.56 7.15 -19.05
CA MET A 108 17.59 6.24 -19.64
C MET A 108 17.85 4.79 -19.23
N ALA A 109 19.12 4.39 -19.18
CA ALA A 109 19.51 3.08 -18.67
C ALA A 109 19.14 2.95 -17.19
N PHE A 110 19.44 3.97 -16.39
CA PHE A 110 19.10 4.01 -14.96
C PHE A 110 17.57 3.98 -14.73
N ALA A 111 16.79 4.73 -15.51
CA ALA A 111 15.33 4.67 -15.45
C ALA A 111 14.78 3.28 -15.80
N SER A 112 15.39 2.59 -16.76
CA SER A 112 15.05 1.21 -17.09
C SER A 112 15.29 0.28 -15.90
N THR A 113 16.46 0.37 -15.27
CA THR A 113 16.79 -0.38 -14.04
C THR A 113 15.77 -0.11 -12.94
N LEU A 114 15.47 1.16 -12.68
CA LEU A 114 14.51 1.57 -11.66
C LEU A 114 13.10 0.99 -11.91
N SER A 115 12.65 0.97 -13.16
CA SER A 115 11.33 0.43 -13.53
C SER A 115 11.21 -1.09 -13.34
N MET A 116 12.33 -1.81 -13.45
CA MET A 116 12.39 -3.26 -13.31
C MET A 116 12.61 -3.69 -11.86
N GLU A 117 13.53 -3.03 -11.16
CA GLU A 117 14.00 -3.42 -9.83
C GLU A 117 13.19 -2.77 -8.70
N ALA A 118 12.60 -1.58 -8.92
CA ALA A 118 11.73 -0.90 -7.95
C ALA A 118 10.40 -0.47 -8.60
N PRO A 119 9.56 -1.43 -8.98
CA PRO A 119 8.36 -1.16 -9.78
C PRO A 119 7.29 -0.35 -9.04
N LEU A 120 7.20 -0.42 -7.70
CA LEU A 120 6.24 0.38 -6.95
C LEU A 120 6.71 1.83 -6.84
N LEU A 121 7.96 2.04 -6.47
CA LEU A 121 8.57 3.37 -6.45
C LEU A 121 8.48 4.04 -7.82
N TRP A 122 8.81 3.31 -8.90
CA TRP A 122 8.69 3.80 -10.27
C TRP A 122 7.26 4.22 -10.59
N LYS A 123 6.25 3.40 -10.26
CA LYS A 123 4.83 3.74 -10.49
C LYS A 123 4.41 5.00 -9.73
N ILE A 124 4.89 5.19 -8.50
CA ILE A 124 4.60 6.38 -7.70
C ILE A 124 5.24 7.61 -8.34
N ILE A 125 6.54 7.57 -8.65
CA ILE A 125 7.27 8.67 -9.30
C ILE A 125 6.60 9.01 -10.63
N TYR A 126 6.35 8.02 -11.47
CA TYR A 126 5.71 8.20 -12.77
C TYR A 126 4.33 8.85 -12.62
N ARG A 127 3.52 8.42 -11.65
CA ARG A 127 2.20 8.99 -11.38
C ARG A 127 2.29 10.45 -10.91
N VAL A 128 3.26 10.80 -10.06
CA VAL A 128 3.44 12.18 -9.57
C VAL A 128 3.91 13.09 -10.70
N VAL A 129 4.95 12.69 -11.43
CA VAL A 129 5.57 13.47 -12.52
C VAL A 129 4.64 13.62 -13.72
N CYS A 130 3.90 12.57 -14.08
CA CYS A 130 2.93 12.61 -15.18
C CYS A 130 1.54 13.05 -14.76
N SER A 131 1.32 13.39 -13.48
CA SER A 131 0.07 14.03 -13.09
C SER A 131 -0.01 15.39 -13.80
N ASN A 132 -1.20 15.70 -14.34
CA ASN A 132 -1.43 16.86 -15.22
C ASN A 132 -1.10 18.22 -14.58
N THR A 133 -0.72 18.26 -13.31
CA THR A 133 -0.36 19.45 -12.54
C THR A 133 1.08 19.90 -12.76
N GLN A 134 1.99 19.04 -13.25
CA GLN A 134 3.42 19.35 -13.40
C GLN A 134 3.90 19.50 -14.87
N ARG A 135 3.00 19.38 -15.85
CA ARG A 135 3.30 19.57 -17.29
C ARG A 135 2.99 20.99 -17.80
N GLN A 136 2.98 21.99 -16.92
CA GLN A 136 2.90 23.41 -17.31
C GLN A 136 4.28 24.01 -17.46
#